data_AF-A0A7C5K0P4-F1
#
_entry.id   AF-A0A7C5K0P4-F1
#
_cell.length_a   1.000
_cell.length_b   1.000
_cell.length_c   1.000
_cell.angle_alpha   90.00
_cell.angle_beta   90.00
_cell.angle_gamma   90.00
#
_symmetry.space_group_name_H-M   'P 1'
#
loop_
_entity.id
_entity.type
_entity.pdbx_description
1 polymer ?
#
loop_
_entity_poly.entity_id
_entity_poly.type
_entity_poly.pdbx_seq_one_letter_code
_entity_poly.pdbx_strand_id
1 'polypeptide(L)'
;MNRSIVSEAFSAGLGFALGLTMAQCMFKTFWSPLKPVRQLIVCLKCGGRNSIENKFCWHCGEALHPPQFTSCLKCGFSMPSNMKFCWKCGSPLVVEG
;
A
#
# COMPACT_ATOMS: atom_id res chain seq x y z
N MET A 1 -60.44 40.89 -5.62
CA MET A 1 -59.39 40.53 -6.59
C MET A 1 -58.09 41.17 -6.13
N ASN A 2 -56.95 40.52 -5.85
CA ASN A 2 -56.53 39.14 -6.09
C ASN A 2 -55.53 38.70 -5.03
N ARG A 3 -55.77 37.51 -4.48
CA ARG A 3 -55.01 36.81 -3.47
C ARG A 3 -54.32 35.65 -4.17
N SER A 4 -53.20 35.93 -4.87
CA SER A 4 -52.52 34.93 -5.70
C SER A 4 -51.00 35.15 -5.81
N ILE A 5 -50.30 35.50 -4.71
CA ILE A 5 -48.82 35.53 -4.70
C ILE A 5 -48.24 34.68 -3.56
N VAL A 6 -48.95 33.62 -3.15
CA VAL A 6 -48.44 32.72 -2.09
C VAL A 6 -48.48 31.24 -2.50
N SER A 7 -48.86 30.90 -3.74
CA SER A 7 -49.01 29.48 -4.14
C SER A 7 -47.79 28.83 -4.80
N GLU A 8 -46.68 29.54 -5.07
CA GLU A 8 -45.55 28.95 -5.82
C GLU A 8 -44.19 28.99 -5.09
N ALA A 9 -44.16 29.27 -3.79
CA ALA A 9 -42.90 29.30 -3.03
C ALA A 9 -42.73 28.17 -2.01
N PHE A 10 -43.76 27.34 -1.78
CA PHE A 10 -43.71 26.30 -0.74
C PHE A 10 -43.36 24.89 -1.24
N SER A 11 -43.33 24.63 -2.55
CA SER A 11 -42.92 23.33 -3.10
C SER A 11 -41.43 23.22 -3.41
N ALA A 12 -40.76 24.35 -3.68
CA ALA A 12 -39.34 24.37 -4.06
C ALA A 12 -38.36 24.60 -2.89
N GLY A 13 -38.83 25.03 -1.71
CA GLY A 13 -37.93 25.42 -0.61
C GLY A 13 -37.39 24.28 0.25
N LEU A 14 -38.15 23.18 0.40
CA LEU A 14 -37.80 22.08 1.31
C LEU A 14 -37.24 20.84 0.59
N GLY A 15 -37.70 20.56 -0.63
CA GLY A 15 -37.25 19.41 -1.42
C GLY A 15 -35.81 19.53 -1.92
N PHE A 16 -35.39 20.73 -2.33
CA PHE A 16 -34.00 20.98 -2.77
C PHE A 16 -33.01 20.94 -1.60
N ALA A 17 -33.37 21.43 -0.42
CA ALA A 17 -32.48 21.38 0.75
C ALA A 17 -32.21 19.94 1.21
N LEU A 18 -33.25 19.10 1.25
CA LEU A 18 -33.10 17.67 1.54
C LEU A 18 -32.39 16.93 0.40
N GLY A 19 -32.65 17.29 -0.86
CA GLY A 19 -31.96 16.73 -2.03
C GLY A 19 -30.46 17.01 -2.06
N LEU A 20 -30.03 18.24 -1.76
CA LEU A 20 -28.62 18.63 -1.73
C LEU A 20 -27.85 17.97 -0.58
N THR A 21 -28.46 17.83 0.60
CA THR A 21 -27.82 17.16 1.74
C THR A 21 -27.65 15.65 1.49
N MET A 22 -28.66 14.99 0.91
CA MET A 22 -28.56 13.58 0.51
C MET A 22 -27.53 13.37 -0.60
N ALA A 23 -27.48 14.27 -1.60
CA ALA A 23 -26.48 14.23 -2.68
C ALA A 23 -25.05 14.42 -2.17
N GLN A 24 -24.82 15.31 -1.18
CA GLN A 24 -23.50 15.49 -0.56
C GLN A 24 -23.01 14.24 0.20
N CYS A 25 -23.89 13.55 0.92
CA CYS A 25 -23.54 12.33 1.63
C CYS A 25 -23.20 11.17 0.67
N MET A 26 -23.95 11.05 -0.43
CA MET A 26 -23.66 10.11 -1.51
C MET A 26 -22.30 10.43 -2.18
N PHE A 27 -22.03 11.70 -2.46
CA PHE A 27 -20.75 12.14 -3.03
C PHE A 27 -19.57 11.84 -2.10
N LYS A 28 -19.64 12.18 -0.81
CA LYS A 28 -18.55 11.90 0.16
C LYS A 28 -18.20 10.42 0.28
N THR A 29 -19.19 9.54 0.23
CA THR A 29 -18.97 8.09 0.34
C THR A 29 -18.32 7.53 -0.91
N PHE A 30 -18.71 8.02 -2.09
CA PHE A 30 -18.17 7.58 -3.38
C PHE A 30 -16.81 8.22 -3.73
N TRP A 31 -16.55 9.46 -3.30
CA TRP A 31 -15.32 10.21 -3.59
C TRP A 31 -14.23 10.10 -2.53
N SER A 32 -14.41 9.28 -1.48
CA SER A 32 -13.32 9.04 -0.54
C SER A 32 -12.24 8.16 -1.21
N PRO A 33 -11.02 8.66 -1.45
CA PRO A 33 -9.96 7.82 -1.96
C PRO A 33 -9.64 6.75 -0.91
N LEU A 34 -9.68 5.48 -1.30
CA LEU A 34 -9.19 4.38 -0.48
C LEU A 34 -7.74 4.71 -0.10
N LYS A 35 -7.48 4.92 1.20
CA LYS A 35 -6.11 5.10 1.69
C LYS A 35 -5.33 3.84 1.33
N PRO A 36 -4.22 3.94 0.55
CA PRO A 36 -3.39 2.78 0.30
C PRO A 36 -2.82 2.29 1.62
N VAL A 37 -3.10 1.03 1.96
CA VAL A 37 -2.50 0.36 3.12
C VAL A 37 -1.01 0.20 2.80
N ARG A 38 -0.17 1.03 3.40
CA ARG A 38 1.29 0.86 3.31
C ARG A 38 1.70 -0.27 4.24
N GLN A 39 2.25 -1.33 3.67
CA GLN A 39 2.83 -2.42 4.45
C GLN A 39 4.15 -1.94 5.06
N LEU A 40 4.25 -2.07 6.39
CA LEU A 40 5.38 -1.60 7.18
C LEU A 40 6.03 -2.78 7.89
N ILE A 41 7.36 -2.76 7.95
CA ILE A 41 8.16 -3.71 8.72
C ILE A 41 8.90 -2.97 9.85
N VAL A 42 8.95 -3.58 11.02
CA VAL A 42 9.66 -3.03 12.19
C VAL A 42 11.06 -3.64 12.25
N CYS A 43 12.08 -2.79 12.35
CA CYS A 43 13.45 -3.23 12.54
C CYS A 43 13.62 -3.86 13.92
N LEU A 44 14.03 -5.13 13.97
CA LEU A 44 14.22 -5.86 15.23
C LEU A 44 15.40 -5.35 16.07
N LYS A 45 16.33 -4.61 15.46
CA LYS A 45 17.50 -4.04 16.14
C LYS A 45 17.21 -2.71 16.83
N CYS A 46 16.50 -1.79 16.17
CA CYS A 46 16.31 -0.43 16.68
C CYS A 46 14.84 0.00 16.85
N GLY A 47 13.86 -0.83 16.45
CA GLY A 47 12.44 -0.51 16.54
C GLY A 47 11.92 0.46 15.46
N GLY A 48 12.78 0.92 14.55
CA GLY A 48 12.39 1.82 13.46
C GLY A 48 11.35 1.18 12.52
N ARG A 49 10.36 1.96 12.09
CA ARG A 49 9.33 1.53 11.12
C ARG A 49 9.78 1.85 9.71
N ASN A 50 9.83 0.85 8.84
CA ASN A 50 10.33 0.95 7.47
C ASN A 50 9.28 0.42 6.48
N SER A 51 9.37 0.83 5.21
CA SER A 51 8.56 0.22 4.15
C SER A 51 9.00 -1.22 3.92
N ILE A 52 8.08 -2.11 3.56
CA ILE A 52 8.42 -3.51 3.26
C ILE A 52 9.34 -3.64 2.03
N GLU A 53 9.34 -2.66 1.13
CA GLU A 53 10.23 -2.65 -0.04
C GLU A 53 11.70 -2.32 0.33
N ASN A 54 11.97 -1.88 1.57
CA ASN A 54 13.30 -1.49 1.99
C ASN A 54 14.16 -2.71 2.33
N LYS A 55 15.35 -2.80 1.73
CA LYS A 55 16.33 -3.86 2.06
C LYS A 55 17.02 -3.63 3.41
N PHE A 56 17.28 -2.36 3.73
CA PHE A 56 17.98 -1.93 4.95
C PHE A 56 17.15 -0.92 5.74
N CYS A 57 17.38 -0.86 7.05
CA CYS A 57 16.73 0.09 7.93
C CYS A 57 17.34 1.49 7.77
N TRP A 58 16.51 2.50 7.46
CA TRP A 58 16.99 3.89 7.33
C TRP A 58 17.45 4.54 8.63
N HIS A 59 17.07 3.96 9.78
CA HIS A 59 17.46 4.49 11.09
C HIS A 59 18.82 3.95 11.58
N CYS A 60 19.17 2.69 11.26
CA CYS A 60 20.35 2.05 11.83
C CYS A 60 21.20 1.21 10.85
N GLY A 61 20.78 1.10 9.58
CA GLY A 61 21.49 0.36 8.54
C GLY A 61 21.33 -1.16 8.58
N GLU A 62 20.64 -1.73 9.57
CA GLU A 62 20.45 -3.18 9.68
C GLU A 62 19.62 -3.75 8.52
N ALA A 63 19.96 -4.95 8.04
CA ALA A 63 19.16 -5.64 7.05
C ALA A 63 17.77 -5.98 7.62
N LEU A 64 16.72 -5.63 6.88
CA LEU A 64 15.33 -5.86 7.31
C LEU A 64 14.83 -7.25 6.92
N HIS A 65 15.44 -7.83 5.90
CA HIS A 65 15.11 -9.15 5.39
C HIS A 65 16.23 -10.12 5.71
N PRO A 66 15.91 -11.37 6.09
CA PRO A 66 16.93 -12.37 6.30
C PRO A 66 17.75 -12.56 5.02
N PRO A 67 19.07 -12.77 5.11
CA PRO A 67 19.89 -13.09 3.97
C PRO A 67 19.35 -14.35 3.28
N GLN A 68 19.03 -14.22 2.00
CA GLN A 68 18.60 -15.36 1.21
C GLN A 68 19.83 -16.17 0.80
N PHE A 69 19.82 -17.45 1.16
CA PHE A 69 20.85 -18.41 0.77
C PHE A 69 20.29 -19.37 -0.27
N THR A 70 21.16 -19.77 -1.19
CA THR A 70 20.90 -20.82 -2.18
C THR A 70 21.99 -21.88 -2.09
N SER A 71 21.60 -23.14 -2.24
CA SER A 71 22.51 -24.27 -2.28
C SER A 71 22.84 -24.64 -3.71
N CYS A 72 24.13 -24.85 -3.99
CA CYS A 72 24.55 -25.38 -5.29
C CYS A 72 24.00 -26.79 -5.52
N LEU A 73 23.25 -26.99 -6.61
CA LEU A 73 22.69 -28.31 -6.98
C LEU A 73 23.76 -29.35 -7.35
N LYS A 74 24.97 -28.93 -7.73
CA LYS A 74 26.07 -29.85 -8.08
C LYS A 74 26.93 -30.28 -6.90
N CYS A 75 27.26 -29.36 -5.98
CA CYS A 75 28.21 -29.63 -4.89
C CYS A 75 27.64 -29.46 -3.48
N GLY A 76 26.38 -29.01 -3.35
CA GLY A 76 25.70 -28.82 -2.07
C GLY A 76 26.15 -27.59 -1.26
N PHE A 77 27.09 -26.78 -1.78
CA PHE A 77 27.61 -25.64 -1.03
C PHE A 77 26.57 -24.50 -0.94
N SER A 78 26.35 -23.97 0.27
CA SER A 78 25.42 -22.88 0.54
C SER A 78 26.11 -21.52 0.37
N MET A 79 25.47 -20.62 -0.37
CA MET A 79 25.98 -19.29 -0.74
C MET A 79 24.83 -18.27 -0.78
N PRO A 80 25.10 -16.96 -0.74
CA PRO A 80 24.05 -15.97 -0.90
C PRO A 80 23.40 -16.05 -2.30
N SER A 81 22.09 -15.79 -2.37
CA SER A 81 21.28 -15.96 -3.59
C SER A 81 21.56 -14.93 -4.69
N ASN A 82 22.36 -13.91 -4.41
CA ASN A 82 22.75 -12.86 -5.38
C ASN A 82 23.82 -13.31 -6.39
N MET A 83 24.20 -14.59 -6.39
CA MET A 83 25.30 -15.11 -7.17
C MET A 83 24.83 -15.86 -8.41
N LYS A 84 25.52 -15.66 -9.55
CA LYS A 84 25.22 -16.34 -10.82
C LYS A 84 25.91 -17.71 -10.96
N PHE A 85 27.02 -17.91 -10.26
CA PHE A 85 27.85 -19.11 -10.32
C PHE A 85 28.29 -19.52 -8.92
N CYS A 86 28.48 -20.81 -8.70
CA CYS A 86 29.05 -21.33 -7.47
C CYS A 86 30.55 -21.00 -7.39
N TRP A 87 30.99 -20.27 -6.36
CA TRP A 87 32.42 -19.98 -6.18
C TRP A 87 33.24 -21.21 -5.76
N LYS A 88 32.60 -22.28 -5.29
CA LYS A 88 33.30 -23.53 -4.94
C LYS A 88 33.55 -24.44 -6.14
N CYS A 89 32.58 -24.60 -7.04
CA CYS A 89 32.66 -25.57 -8.14
C CYS A 89 32.40 -24.99 -9.54
N GLY A 90 32.16 -23.69 -9.67
CA GLY A 90 31.96 -22.99 -10.94
C GLY A 90 30.64 -23.25 -11.65
N SER A 91 29.75 -24.08 -11.10
CA SER A 91 28.47 -24.40 -11.76
C SER A 91 27.53 -23.19 -11.77
N PRO A 92 26.73 -22.98 -12.83
CA PRO A 92 25.71 -21.94 -12.82
C PRO A 92 24.69 -22.20 -11.71
N LEU A 93 24.24 -21.13 -11.05
CA LEU A 93 23.13 -21.15 -10.12
C LEU A 93 21.90 -20.68 -10.89
N VAL A 94 20.81 -21.45 -10.86
CA VAL A 94 19.53 -21.02 -11.44
C VAL A 94 18.97 -19.96 -10.52
N VAL A 95 19.08 -18.70 -10.92
CA VAL A 95 18.47 -17.58 -10.22
C VAL A 95 17.12 -17.34 -10.91
N GLU A 96 16.04 -17.88 -10.36
CA GLU A 96 14.69 -17.49 -10.78
C GLU A 96 14.48 -16.05 -10.31
N GLY A 97 14.33 -15.14 -11.27
CA GLY A 97 14.14 -13.70 -11.06
C GLY A 97 12.67 -13.34 -11.01
#